data_AF-A0A7X2KHB9-F1
#
_entry.id   AF-A0A7X2KHB9-F1
#
_cell.length_a   1.000
_cell.length_b   1.000
_cell.length_c   1.000
_cell.angle_alpha   90.00
_cell.angle_beta   90.00
_cell.angle_gamma   90.00
#
_symmetry.space_group_name_H-M   'P 1'
#
loop_
_entity.id
_entity.type
_entity.pdbx_description
1 polymer ?
#
loop_
_entity_poly.entity_id
_entity_poly.type
_entity_poly.pdbx_seq_one_letter_code
_entity_poly.pdbx_strand_id
1 'polypeptide(L)'
;MGEANNLEYLEKTSPQALIDVLNSDLEQTANHYNSFCQLINDRLAIHNSLHYNHSPIDPDFNRRTRLDLIKNIRDLNQAFNKLASLLNQSPFRKVDKGRIIPYDFTAWIDVGIKLTKEQINDYIKQVENVLKELFDFKIKYRLND
;
A
#
# COMPACT_ATOMS: atom_id res chain seq x y z
N MET A 1 2.36 12.70 -24.83
CA MET A 1 1.14 11.88 -24.97
C MET A 1 0.76 11.45 -23.57
N GLY A 2 -0.31 12.01 -23.02
CA GLY A 2 -0.69 11.77 -21.63
C GLY A 2 -1.18 10.33 -21.45
N GLU A 3 -0.62 9.64 -20.47
CA GLU A 3 -1.13 8.36 -20.00
C GLU A 3 -2.61 8.55 -19.66
N ALA A 4 -3.46 7.79 -20.34
CA ALA A 4 -4.87 7.71 -20.02
C ALA A 4 -4.98 7.24 -18.57
N ASN A 5 -5.69 7.99 -17.74
CA ASN A 5 -6.21 7.51 -16.46
C ASN A 5 -7.07 6.26 -16.74
N ASN A 6 -6.45 5.08 -16.73
CA ASN A 6 -7.10 3.77 -16.83
C ASN A 6 -7.79 3.42 -15.50
N LEU A 7 -8.67 4.29 -15.03
CA LEU A 7 -9.39 4.06 -13.78
C LEU A 7 -10.89 4.00 -14.06
N GLU A 8 -11.28 3.06 -14.93
CA GLU A 8 -12.61 2.49 -14.96
C GLU A 8 -12.82 1.70 -13.66
N TYR A 9 -13.25 2.37 -12.60
CA TYR A 9 -13.53 1.72 -11.33
C TYR A 9 -14.79 0.84 -11.42
N LEU A 10 -14.56 -0.43 -11.79
CA LEU A 10 -15.40 -1.65 -11.65
C LEU A 10 -16.90 -1.47 -11.95
N GLU A 11 -17.31 -1.06 -13.14
CA GLU A 11 -18.73 -0.71 -13.41
C GLU A 11 -19.75 -1.80 -13.04
N LYS A 12 -19.41 -3.10 -13.23
CA LYS A 12 -20.12 -4.29 -12.71
C LYS A 12 -19.15 -5.48 -12.65
N THR A 13 -18.89 -6.06 -11.48
CA THR A 13 -17.82 -7.08 -11.36
C THR A 13 -18.22 -8.26 -10.48
N SER A 14 -17.96 -9.48 -10.97
CA SER A 14 -18.20 -10.73 -10.23
C SER A 14 -17.28 -10.84 -9.01
N PRO A 15 -17.64 -11.65 -7.99
CA PRO A 15 -16.77 -11.86 -6.83
C PRO A 15 -15.35 -12.30 -7.20
N GLN A 16 -15.19 -13.16 -8.21
CA GLN A 16 -13.89 -13.58 -8.73
C GLN A 16 -13.04 -12.40 -9.20
N ALA A 17 -13.61 -11.56 -10.06
CA ALA A 17 -12.87 -10.44 -10.63
C ALA A 17 -12.53 -9.36 -9.58
N LEU A 18 -13.30 -9.27 -8.47
CA LEU A 18 -12.90 -8.45 -7.32
C LEU A 18 -11.66 -9.00 -6.60
N ILE A 19 -11.55 -10.33 -6.48
CA ILE A 19 -10.37 -10.99 -5.89
C ILE A 19 -9.15 -10.83 -6.79
N ASP A 20 -9.31 -10.98 -8.11
CA ASP A 20 -8.21 -10.83 -9.06
C ASP A 20 -7.62 -9.41 -9.00
N VAL A 21 -8.48 -8.39 -8.93
CA VAL A 21 -8.05 -6.99 -8.75
C VAL A 21 -7.29 -6.80 -7.44
N LEU A 22 -7.78 -7.36 -6.33
CA LEU A 22 -7.09 -7.27 -5.03
C LEU A 22 -5.74 -7.98 -5.03
N ASN A 23 -5.63 -9.18 -5.62
CA ASN A 23 -4.35 -9.88 -5.75
C ASN A 23 -3.36 -9.02 -6.55
N SER A 24 -3.78 -8.46 -7.69
CA SER A 24 -2.94 -7.59 -8.52
C SER A 24 -2.51 -6.33 -7.78
N ASP A 25 -3.42 -5.66 -7.06
CA ASP A 25 -3.12 -4.47 -6.27
C ASP A 25 -2.11 -4.76 -5.14
N LEU A 26 -2.29 -5.86 -4.41
CA LEU A 26 -1.38 -6.29 -3.36
C LEU A 26 0.01 -6.64 -3.90
N GLU A 27 0.09 -7.26 -5.08
CA GLU A 27 1.36 -7.56 -5.75
C GLU A 27 2.10 -6.29 -6.17
N GLN A 28 1.42 -5.35 -6.82
CA GLN A 28 2.01 -4.07 -7.21
C GLN A 28 2.46 -3.26 -6.00
N THR A 29 1.63 -3.23 -4.95
CA THR A 29 1.94 -2.58 -3.69
C THR A 29 3.19 -3.18 -3.03
N ALA A 30 3.32 -4.51 -3.02
CA ALA A 30 4.52 -5.18 -2.51
C ALA A 30 5.77 -4.78 -3.27
N ASN A 31 5.72 -4.75 -4.60
CA ASN A 31 6.86 -4.34 -5.42
C ASN A 31 7.27 -2.90 -5.13
N HIS A 32 6.32 -1.97 -5.08
CA HIS A 32 6.60 -0.55 -4.79
C HIS A 32 7.14 -0.34 -3.37
N TYR A 33 6.52 -0.95 -2.37
CA TYR A 33 6.95 -0.88 -0.97
C TYR A 33 8.38 -1.43 -0.79
N ASN A 34 8.65 -2.62 -1.33
CA ASN A 34 9.95 -3.27 -1.19
C ASN A 34 11.06 -2.48 -1.90
N SER A 35 10.76 -1.96 -3.09
CA SER A 35 11.68 -1.10 -3.83
C SER A 35 11.99 0.19 -3.06
N PHE A 36 10.99 0.78 -2.41
CA PHE A 36 11.21 1.95 -1.56
C PHE A 36 12.09 1.62 -0.34
N CYS A 37 11.84 0.50 0.34
CA CYS A 37 12.63 0.07 1.50
C CYS A 37 14.11 -0.19 1.15
N GLN A 38 14.37 -0.76 -0.02
CA GLN A 38 15.73 -0.92 -0.56
C GLN A 38 16.37 0.44 -0.89
N LEU A 39 15.64 1.31 -1.60
CA LEU A 39 16.14 2.63 -1.97
C LEU A 39 16.59 3.45 -0.76
N ILE A 40 15.80 3.48 0.33
CA ILE A 40 16.19 4.23 1.54
C ILE A 40 17.33 3.57 2.32
N ASN A 41 17.56 2.26 2.17
CA ASN A 41 18.77 1.62 2.68
C ASN A 41 19.99 2.11 1.92
N ASP A 42 19.92 2.07 0.60
CA ASP A 42 21.07 2.32 -0.28
C ASP A 42 21.45 3.79 -0.35
N ARG A 43 20.45 4.69 -0.40
CA ARG A 43 20.66 6.12 -0.64
C ARG A 43 20.65 6.97 0.63
N LEU A 44 19.91 6.54 1.65
CA LEU A 44 19.73 7.32 2.89
C LEU A 44 20.37 6.69 4.12
N ALA A 45 20.97 5.50 4.01
CA ALA A 45 21.61 4.77 5.11
C ALA A 45 20.70 4.62 6.35
N ILE A 46 19.38 4.48 6.15
CA ILE A 46 18.41 4.27 7.24
C ILE A 46 18.45 2.83 7.77
N HIS A 47 19.10 1.91 7.05
CA HIS A 47 19.36 0.50 7.41
C HIS A 47 18.16 -0.22 8.07
N ASN A 48 17.36 -0.88 7.24
CA ASN A 48 16.18 -1.64 7.63
C ASN A 48 16.13 -3.00 6.91
N SER A 49 15.39 -3.94 7.47
CA SER A 49 15.08 -5.25 6.87
C SER A 49 13.60 -5.39 6.55
N LEU A 50 12.92 -4.26 6.31
CA LEU A 50 11.49 -4.25 6.02
C LEU A 50 11.23 -4.87 4.64
N HIS A 51 10.24 -5.74 4.63
CA HIS A 51 9.81 -6.44 3.44
C HIS A 51 8.35 -6.84 3.60
N TYR A 52 7.59 -6.75 2.53
CA TYR A 52 6.20 -7.16 2.47
C TYR A 52 6.00 -8.11 1.31
N ASN A 53 5.36 -9.24 1.60
CA ASN A 53 4.90 -10.20 0.61
C ASN A 53 3.43 -10.47 0.85
N HIS A 54 2.63 -10.36 -0.20
CA HIS A 54 1.26 -10.84 -0.15
C HIS A 54 1.24 -12.36 -0.30
N SER A 55 0.27 -13.00 0.33
CA SER A 55 -0.09 -14.39 0.08
C SER A 55 -1.18 -14.44 -0.98
N PRO A 56 -1.16 -15.37 -1.95
CA PRO A 56 -2.25 -15.51 -2.91
C PRO A 56 -3.59 -15.70 -2.20
N ILE A 57 -4.62 -14.98 -2.65
CA ILE A 57 -5.98 -15.11 -2.13
C ILE A 57 -6.70 -16.23 -2.88
N ASP A 58 -7.32 -17.16 -2.13
CA ASP A 58 -8.13 -18.25 -2.70
C ASP A 58 -9.28 -17.70 -3.58
N PRO A 59 -9.39 -18.11 -4.86
CA PRO A 59 -10.42 -17.63 -5.79
C PRO A 59 -11.82 -18.22 -5.53
N ASP A 60 -11.95 -19.31 -4.77
CA ASP A 60 -13.19 -20.08 -4.62
C ASP A 60 -14.30 -19.36 -3.81
N PHE A 61 -14.08 -18.09 -3.44
CA PHE A 61 -14.99 -17.22 -2.70
C PHE A 61 -15.60 -17.89 -1.46
N ASN A 62 -14.75 -18.56 -0.71
CA ASN A 62 -15.12 -19.37 0.44
C ASN A 62 -14.62 -18.70 1.75
N ARG A 63 -14.71 -19.41 2.87
CA ARG A 63 -14.20 -18.92 4.16
C ARG A 63 -12.69 -18.62 4.12
N ARG A 64 -11.92 -19.40 3.36
CA ARG A 64 -10.48 -19.25 3.19
C ARG A 64 -10.14 -17.95 2.46
N THR A 65 -10.83 -17.61 1.37
CA THR A 65 -10.71 -16.31 0.67
C THR A 65 -10.77 -15.13 1.65
N ARG A 66 -11.75 -15.15 2.57
CA ARG A 66 -11.90 -14.10 3.59
C ARG A 66 -10.72 -14.05 4.57
N LEU A 67 -10.23 -15.21 5.01
CA LEU A 67 -9.10 -15.28 5.93
C LEU A 67 -7.82 -14.80 5.25
N ASP A 68 -7.61 -15.14 3.98
CA ASP A 68 -6.46 -14.70 3.19
C ASP A 68 -6.47 -13.18 3.00
N LEU A 69 -7.64 -12.61 2.68
CA LEU A 69 -7.82 -11.15 2.60
C LEU A 69 -7.49 -10.47 3.94
N ILE A 70 -8.13 -10.88 5.03
CA ILE A 70 -7.90 -10.31 6.37
C ILE A 70 -6.41 -10.35 6.72
N LYS A 71 -5.75 -11.47 6.42
CA LYS A 71 -4.32 -11.65 6.68
C LYS A 71 -3.50 -10.67 5.85
N ASN A 72 -3.68 -10.63 4.53
CA ASN A 72 -2.91 -9.75 3.65
C ASN A 72 -3.05 -8.26 4.05
N ILE A 73 -4.28 -7.82 4.32
CA ILE A 73 -4.55 -6.44 4.74
C ILE A 73 -3.88 -6.12 6.07
N ARG A 74 -3.90 -7.06 7.02
CA ARG A 74 -3.21 -6.89 8.31
C ARG A 74 -1.70 -6.82 8.13
N ASP A 75 -1.14 -7.72 7.32
CA ASP A 75 0.30 -7.79 7.07
C ASP A 75 0.79 -6.53 6.36
N LEU A 76 0.04 -6.02 5.37
CA LEU A 76 0.34 -4.75 4.70
C LEU A 76 0.28 -3.57 5.67
N ASN A 77 -0.77 -3.45 6.48
CA ASN A 77 -0.87 -2.39 7.49
C ASN A 77 0.28 -2.43 8.47
N GLN A 78 0.70 -3.63 8.89
CA GLN A 78 1.86 -3.78 9.76
C GLN A 78 3.15 -3.31 9.05
N ALA A 79 3.30 -3.60 7.76
CA ALA A 79 4.44 -3.14 6.96
C ALA A 79 4.47 -1.60 6.84
N PHE A 80 3.34 -0.97 6.53
CA PHE A 80 3.20 0.48 6.50
C PHE A 80 3.47 1.13 7.85
N ASN A 81 2.93 0.59 8.94
CA ASN A 81 3.18 1.10 10.29
C ASN A 81 4.65 1.04 10.69
N LYS A 82 5.34 -0.07 10.35
CA LYS A 82 6.79 -0.19 10.59
C LYS A 82 7.58 0.84 9.78
N LEU A 83 7.21 1.06 8.52
CA LEU A 83 7.85 2.06 7.67
C LEU A 83 7.62 3.49 8.19
N ALA A 84 6.39 3.84 8.56
CA ALA A 84 6.07 5.13 9.15
C ALA A 84 6.88 5.38 10.44
N SER A 85 6.95 4.37 11.33
CA SER A 85 7.74 4.43 12.56
C SER A 85 9.22 4.69 12.27
N LEU A 86 9.80 3.96 11.31
CA LEU A 86 11.18 4.13 10.87
C LEU A 86 11.45 5.55 10.36
N LEU A 87 10.62 6.05 9.43
CA LEU A 87 10.78 7.40 8.88
C LEU A 87 10.61 8.49 9.95
N ASN A 88 9.68 8.30 10.89
CA ASN A 88 9.44 9.22 12.00
C ASN A 88 10.63 9.30 12.99
N GLN A 89 11.37 8.21 13.14
CA GLN A 89 12.59 8.17 13.95
C GLN A 89 13.82 8.70 13.18
N SER A 90 13.76 8.71 11.85
CA SER A 90 14.84 9.20 11.00
C SER A 90 14.96 10.75 10.99
N PRO A 91 16.05 11.30 10.45
CA PRO A 91 16.17 12.73 10.15
C PRO A 91 15.22 13.23 9.04
N PHE A 92 14.66 12.34 8.24
CA PHE A 92 13.86 12.66 7.05
C PHE A 92 12.37 12.86 7.40
N ARG A 93 12.10 13.70 8.40
CA ARG A 93 10.73 13.89 8.89
C ARG A 93 9.89 14.76 7.96
N LYS A 94 8.58 14.52 7.94
CA LYS A 94 7.60 15.36 7.25
C LYS A 94 7.46 16.69 8.00
N VAL A 95 7.37 17.78 7.24
CA VAL A 95 7.20 19.14 7.77
C VAL A 95 6.04 19.80 7.03
N ASP A 96 5.10 20.37 7.77
CA ASP A 96 4.02 21.20 7.25
C ASP A 96 3.96 22.50 8.02
N LYS A 97 3.93 23.63 7.31
CA LYS A 97 3.92 25.00 7.89
C LYS A 97 4.98 25.20 9.00
N GLY A 98 6.17 24.65 8.81
CA GLY A 98 7.29 24.73 9.76
C GLY A 98 7.19 23.82 10.98
N ARG A 99 6.18 22.95 11.08
CA ARG A 99 6.01 21.98 12.15
C ARG A 99 6.32 20.58 11.65
N ILE A 100 7.03 19.80 12.46
CA ILE A 100 7.25 18.37 12.20
C ILE A 100 5.92 17.64 12.42
N ILE A 101 5.47 16.91 11.41
CA ILE A 101 4.28 16.05 11.46
C ILE A 101 4.73 14.60 11.25
N PRO A 102 4.19 13.62 11.99
CA PRO A 102 4.51 12.23 11.75
C PRO A 102 3.98 11.73 10.40
N TYR A 103 4.70 10.81 9.77
CA TYR A 103 4.15 9.92 8.75
C TYR A 103 3.08 9.03 9.38
N ASP A 104 1.96 8.90 8.67
CA ASP A 104 0.84 8.01 9.01
C ASP A 104 0.35 7.38 7.70
N PHE A 105 0.62 6.09 7.54
CA PHE A 105 0.38 5.33 6.31
C PHE A 105 -0.76 4.32 6.49
N THR A 106 -1.77 4.67 7.28
CA THR A 106 -2.89 3.77 7.56
C THR A 106 -3.76 3.57 6.31
N ALA A 107 -3.98 2.30 5.92
CA ALA A 107 -4.89 1.93 4.85
C ALA A 107 -5.78 0.77 5.31
N TRP A 108 -7.08 0.99 5.45
CA TRP A 108 -7.99 0.00 6.02
C TRP A 108 -9.14 -0.32 5.10
N ILE A 109 -9.60 -1.56 5.21
CA ILE A 109 -10.79 -2.05 4.55
C ILE A 109 -11.61 -2.89 5.52
N ASP A 110 -12.91 -2.61 5.56
CA ASP A 110 -13.84 -3.40 6.35
C ASP A 110 -14.07 -4.75 5.67
N VAL A 111 -13.29 -5.73 6.11
CA VAL A 111 -13.40 -7.15 5.77
C VAL A 111 -14.51 -7.87 6.55
N GLY A 112 -15.46 -7.12 7.14
CA GLY A 112 -16.60 -7.63 7.88
C GLY A 112 -17.55 -8.53 7.06
N ILE A 113 -18.85 -8.48 7.35
CA ILE A 113 -19.79 -9.53 6.89
C ILE A 113 -19.88 -9.63 5.35
N LYS A 114 -19.61 -8.55 4.61
CA LYS A 114 -19.55 -8.53 3.15
C LYS A 114 -18.45 -7.58 2.69
N LEU A 115 -17.66 -8.03 1.71
CA LEU A 115 -16.73 -7.21 0.95
C LEU A 115 -17.47 -6.67 -0.28
N THR A 116 -17.58 -5.35 -0.39
CA THR A 116 -18.24 -4.68 -1.51
C THR A 116 -17.22 -4.04 -2.45
N LYS A 117 -17.65 -3.80 -3.70
CA LYS A 117 -16.88 -3.00 -4.67
C LYS A 117 -16.42 -1.66 -4.07
N GLU A 118 -17.31 -0.97 -3.36
CA GLU A 118 -17.02 0.35 -2.79
C GLU A 118 -15.91 0.27 -1.75
N GLN A 119 -15.95 -0.73 -0.87
CA GLN A 119 -14.91 -0.96 0.14
C GLN A 119 -13.56 -1.28 -0.51
N ILE A 120 -13.54 -2.11 -1.56
CA ILE A 120 -12.31 -2.43 -2.31
C ILE A 120 -11.75 -1.18 -2.97
N ASN A 121 -12.59 -0.40 -3.64
CA ASN A 121 -12.15 0.83 -4.31
C ASN A 121 -11.63 1.85 -3.31
N ASP A 122 -12.29 2.00 -2.16
CA ASP A 122 -11.84 2.92 -1.12
C ASP A 122 -10.49 2.49 -0.54
N TYR A 123 -10.32 1.19 -0.29
CA TYR A 123 -9.05 0.62 0.13
C TYR A 123 -7.92 0.86 -0.86
N ILE A 124 -8.13 0.53 -2.14
CA ILE A 124 -7.13 0.74 -3.19
C ILE A 124 -6.72 2.21 -3.24
N LYS A 125 -7.68 3.14 -3.17
CA LYS A 125 -7.38 4.58 -3.12
C LYS A 125 -6.57 4.98 -1.89
N GLN A 126 -6.86 4.40 -0.72
CA GLN A 126 -6.06 4.64 0.48
C GLN A 126 -4.62 4.15 0.29
N VAL A 127 -4.42 2.96 -0.28
CA VAL A 127 -3.09 2.41 -0.58
C VAL A 127 -2.36 3.27 -1.61
N GLU A 128 -3.03 3.69 -2.69
CA GLU A 128 -2.47 4.61 -3.69
C GLU A 128 -2.01 5.93 -3.08
N ASN A 129 -2.78 6.49 -2.15
CA ASN A 129 -2.38 7.71 -1.44
C ASN A 129 -1.09 7.51 -0.63
N VAL A 130 -0.94 6.36 0.05
CA VAL A 130 0.29 6.00 0.74
C VAL A 130 1.45 5.89 -0.25
N LEU A 131 1.28 5.15 -1.36
CA LEU A 131 2.31 4.98 -2.38
C LEU A 131 2.72 6.30 -3.03
N LYS A 132 1.76 7.21 -3.23
CA LYS A 132 2.03 8.57 -3.71
C LYS A 132 2.87 9.35 -2.71
N GLU A 133 2.58 9.25 -1.41
CA GLU A 133 3.42 9.89 -0.38
C GLU A 133 4.86 9.37 -0.40
N LEU A 134 5.05 8.06 -0.61
CA LEU A 134 6.38 7.48 -0.77
C LEU A 134 7.07 7.99 -2.04
N PHE A 135 6.33 8.15 -3.15
CA PHE A 135 6.85 8.73 -4.38
C PHE A 135 7.24 10.21 -4.22
N ASP A 136 6.38 11.01 -3.58
CA ASP A 136 6.65 12.42 -3.27
C ASP A 136 7.87 12.55 -2.35
N PHE A 137 8.05 11.62 -1.41
CA PHE A 137 9.27 11.51 -0.62
C PHE A 137 10.51 11.31 -1.49
N LYS A 138 10.47 10.38 -2.46
CA LYS A 138 11.58 10.15 -3.40
C LYS A 138 11.93 11.43 -4.15
N ILE A 139 10.93 12.15 -4.67
CA ILE A 139 11.14 13.43 -5.38
C ILE A 139 11.78 14.46 -4.45
N LYS A 140 11.20 14.67 -3.27
CA LYS A 140 11.64 15.69 -2.31
C LYS A 140 13.12 15.52 -1.94
N TYR A 141 13.55 14.27 -1.73
CA TYR A 141 14.92 13.95 -1.35
C TYR A 141 15.82 13.57 -2.54
N ARG A 142 15.34 13.77 -3.78
CA ARG A 142 16.09 13.49 -5.01
C ARG A 142 16.65 12.06 -5.05
N LEU A 143 15.81 11.09 -4.67
CA LEU A 143 16.12 9.66 -4.65
C LEU A 143 15.72 8.95 -5.94
N ASN A 144 15.25 9.69 -6.94
CA ASN A 144 15.00 9.12 -8.26
C ASN A 144 16.36 8.84 -8.91
N ASP A 145 16.52 7.64 -9.45
CA ASP A 145 17.77 7.12 -10.04
C ASP A 145 18.44 8.07 -11.06
#